data_AF-A0A0B1ZF35-F1
#
_entry.id   AF-A0A0B1ZF35-F1
#
_cell.length_a   1.000
_cell.length_b   1.000
_cell.length_c   1.000
_cell.angle_alpha   90.00
_cell.angle_beta   90.00
_cell.angle_gamma   90.00
#
_symmetry.space_group_name_H-M   'P 1'
#
loop_
_entity.id
_entity.type
_entity.pdbx_description
1 polymer ?
#
loop_
_entity_poly.entity_id
_entity_poly.type
_entity_poly.pdbx_seq_one_letter_code
_entity_poly.pdbx_strand_id
1 'polypeptide(L)' 'IEQFRALKRRIDRKIRVMIEDGIADGSIAPLDPKLLAFALAGALNWPGRWYDPKGPDKPAEIARKLVEILAQGFTSKPR' A
#
# COMPACT_ATOMS: atom_id res chain seq x y z
N ILE A 1 14.25 20.02 0.81
CA ILE A 1 14.53 18.59 1.11
C ILE A 1 13.90 18.15 2.45
N GLU A 2 14.02 18.94 3.51
CA GLU A 2 13.50 18.57 4.84
C GLU A 2 11.97 18.45 4.90
N GLN A 3 11.23 19.39 4.29
CA GLN A 3 9.76 19.34 4.19
C GLN A 3 9.26 18.08 3.46
N PHE A 4 9.94 17.63 2.41
CA PHE A 4 9.61 16.40 1.69
C PHE A 4 9.81 15.15 2.54
N ARG A 5 10.90 15.10 3.31
CA ARG A 5 11.16 14.02 4.28
C ARG A 5 10.11 14.01 5.40
N ALA A 6 9.71 15.19 5.89
CA ALA A 6 8.67 15.32 6.90
C ALA A 6 7.31 14.81 6.38
N LEU A 7 6.96 15.15 5.13
CA LEU A 7 5.74 14.65 4.49
C LEU A 7 5.76 13.13 4.34
N LYS A 8 6.86 12.55 3.85
CA LYS A 8 7.03 11.09 3.75
C LYS A 8 6.84 10.39 5.09
N ARG A 9 7.45 10.92 6.16
CA ARG A 9 7.26 10.39 7.52
C ARG A 9 5.81 10.47 7.99
N ARG A 10 5.10 11.55 7.67
CA ARG A 10 3.68 11.69 8.03
C ARG A 10 2.80 10.67 7.30
N ILE A 11 3.07 10.43 6.02
CA ILE A 11 2.34 9.45 5.20
C ILE A 11 2.62 8.03 5.73
N ASP A 12 3.89 7.69 5.95
CA ASP A 12 4.30 6.40 6.52
C ASP A 12 3.62 6.12 7.87
N ARG A 13 3.60 7.10 8.78
CA ARG A 13 2.89 6.95 10.06
C ARG A 13 1.39 6.70 9.89
N LYS A 14 0.73 7.41 8.99
CA LYS A 14 -0.71 7.21 8.74
C LYS A 14 -1.00 5.80 8.19
N ILE A 15 -0.15 5.31 7.29
CA ILE A 15 -0.28 3.96 6.74
C ILE A 15 -0.13 2.91 7.84
N ARG A 16 0.84 3.08 8.75
CA ARG A 16 1.04 2.15 9.87
C ARG A 16 -0.17 2.10 10.80
N VAL A 17 -0.73 3.26 11.17
CA VAL A 17 -1.94 3.33 11.99
C VAL A 17 -3.10 2.60 11.32
N MET A 18 -3.32 2.82 10.01
CA MET A 18 -4.36 2.08 9.27
C MET A 18 -4.15 0.57 9.27
N ILE A 19 -2.89 0.11 9.21
CA ILE A 19 -2.57 -1.31 9.28
C ILE A 19 -2.84 -1.86 10.69
N GLU A 20 -2.42 -1.13 11.73
CA GLU A 20 -2.66 -1.49 13.13
C GLU A 20 -4.17 -1.59 13.43
N ASP A 21 -4.95 -0.63 12.95
CA ASP A 21 -6.42 -0.64 13.06
C ASP A 21 -7.02 -1.86 12.36
N GLY A 22 -6.56 -2.19 11.14
CA GLY A 22 -7.02 -3.37 10.40
C GLY A 22 -6.61 -4.70 11.04
N ILE A 23 -5.48 -4.74 11.75
CA ILE A 23 -5.09 -5.91 12.55
C ILE A 23 -6.02 -6.03 13.76
N ALA A 24 -6.35 -4.92 14.41
CA ALA A 24 -7.22 -4.90 15.58
C ALA A 24 -8.67 -5.29 15.25
N ASP A 25 -9.19 -4.86 14.09
CA ASP A 25 -10.53 -5.24 13.62
C ASP A 25 -10.60 -6.61 12.91
N GLY A 26 -9.44 -7.21 12.64
CA GLY A 26 -9.29 -8.52 12.02
C GLY A 26 -9.40 -8.53 10.51
N SER A 27 -9.51 -7.37 9.83
CA SER A 27 -9.48 -7.28 8.36
C SER A 27 -8.09 -7.55 7.76
N ILE A 28 -7.03 -7.26 8.51
CA ILE A 28 -5.63 -7.52 8.15
C ILE A 28 -5.08 -8.63 9.06
N ALA A 29 -4.32 -9.56 8.48
CA ALA A 29 -3.64 -10.61 9.20
C ALA A 29 -2.61 -10.03 10.20
N PRO A 30 -2.30 -10.72 11.32
CA PRO A 30 -1.36 -10.22 12.34
C PRO A 30 0.09 -10.23 11.84
N LEU A 31 0.43 -9.22 11.03
CA LEU A 31 1.72 -9.00 10.37
C LEU A 31 2.48 -7.85 11.03
N ASP A 32 3.76 -7.70 10.71
CA ASP A 32 4.54 -6.52 11.11
C ASP A 32 4.03 -5.27 10.34
N PRO A 33 3.47 -4.24 11.03
CA PRO A 33 2.92 -3.05 10.37
C PRO A 33 3.97 -2.22 9.63
N LYS A 34 5.21 -2.19 10.15
CA LYS A 34 6.32 -1.47 9.53
C LYS A 34 6.70 -2.11 8.20
N LEU A 35 6.83 -3.43 8.20
CA LEU A 35 7.23 -4.17 7.01
C LEU A 35 6.13 -4.10 5.94
N LEU A 36 4.86 -4.28 6.33
CA LEU A 36 3.73 -4.18 5.41
C LEU A 36 3.63 -2.77 4.81
N ALA A 37 3.77 -1.71 5.62
CA ALA A 37 3.77 -0.34 5.13
C ALA A 37 4.86 -0.09 4.08
N PHE A 38 6.08 -0.61 4.30
CA PHE A 38 7.17 -0.48 3.33
C PHE A 38 6.91 -1.26 2.05
N ALA A 39 6.39 -2.49 2.14
CA ALA A 39 6.03 -3.30 0.98
C ALA A 39 4.97 -2.61 0.11
N LEU A 40 3.88 -2.14 0.74
CA LEU A 40 2.80 -1.43 0.05
C LEU A 40 3.30 -0.12 -0.57
N ALA A 41 4.06 0.68 0.18
CA ALA A 41 4.62 1.93 -0.34
C ALA A 41 5.57 1.70 -1.52
N GLY A 42 6.40 0.65 -1.48
CA GLY A 42 7.27 0.28 -2.59
C GLY A 42 6.49 -0.12 -3.83
N ALA A 43 5.54 -1.05 -3.66
CA ALA A 43 4.72 -1.57 -4.76
C ALA A 43 3.88 -0.47 -5.42
N LEU A 44 3.16 0.34 -4.63
CA LEU A 44 2.24 1.37 -5.14
C LEU A 44 2.96 2.58 -5.76
N ASN A 45 4.23 2.83 -5.40
CA ASN A 45 5.03 3.88 -6.06
C ASN A 45 5.63 3.41 -7.39
N TRP A 46 5.78 2.09 -7.59
CA TRP A 46 6.46 1.54 -8.76
C TRP A 46 5.80 1.89 -10.11
N PRO A 47 4.45 1.93 -10.26
CA PRO A 47 3.78 2.38 -11.49
C PRO A 47 4.30 3.71 -12.04
N GLY A 48 4.70 4.65 -11.18
CA GLY A 48 5.28 5.92 -11.63
C GLY A 48 6.60 5.78 -12.41
N ARG A 49 7.21 4.59 -12.45
CA ARG A 49 8.47 4.31 -13.15
C ARG A 49 8.28 3.60 -14.49
N TRP A 50 7.17 2.91 -14.71
CA TRP A 50 6.96 2.07 -15.90
C TRP A 50 5.63 2.31 -16.61
N TYR A 51 4.68 3.00 -15.99
CA TYR A 51 3.38 3.28 -16.60
C TYR A 51 3.52 4.07 -17.91
N ASP A 52 2.90 3.57 -18.98
CA ASP A 52 2.78 4.25 -20.26
C ASP A 52 1.38 4.85 -20.43
N PRO A 53 1.23 6.19 -20.50
CA PRO A 53 -0.05 6.85 -20.76
C PRO A 53 -0.70 6.48 -22.09
N LYS A 54 0.06 5.99 -23.07
CA LYS A 54 -0.43 5.50 -24.37
C LYS A 54 -0.76 4.01 -24.36
N GLY A 55 -0.49 3.33 -23.26
CA GLY A 55 -0.78 1.91 -23.07
C GLY A 55 -2.28 1.62 -22.95
N PRO A 56 -2.66 0.33 -22.98
CA PRO A 56 -4.06 -0.09 -22.96
C PRO A 56 -4.75 0.09 -21.59
N ASP A 57 -3.97 0.10 -20.50
CA ASP A 57 -4.50 0.20 -19.14
C ASP A 57 -4.58 1.65 -18.64
N LYS A 58 -5.70 2.00 -18.01
CA LYS A 58 -5.88 3.29 -17.34
C LYS A 58 -5.19 3.29 -15.96
N PRO A 59 -4.69 4.43 -15.45
CA PRO A 59 -4.01 4.50 -14.15
C PRO A 59 -4.86 3.94 -13.00
N ALA A 60 -6.16 4.23 -13.01
CA ALA A 60 -7.10 3.75 -11.99
C ALA A 60 -7.23 2.21 -12.00
N GLU A 61 -7.23 1.60 -13.19
CA GLU A 61 -7.30 0.13 -13.31
C GLU A 61 -6.01 -0.53 -12.83
N ILE A 62 -4.85 0.07 -13.12
CA ILE A 62 -3.56 -0.41 -12.60
C ILE A 62 -3.56 -0.35 -11.07
N ALA A 63 -3.98 0.78 -10.50
CA ALA A 63 -4.05 0.94 -9.05
C ALA A 63 -4.98 -0.11 -8.42
N ARG A 64 -6.17 -0.32 -8.99
CA ARG A 64 -7.14 -1.32 -8.51
C ARG A 64 -6.56 -2.74 -8.56
N LYS A 65 -6.06 -3.18 -9.71
CA LYS A 65 -5.47 -4.51 -9.92
C LYS A 65 -4.28 -4.75 -8.97
N LEU A 66 -3.43 -3.74 -8.79
CA LEU A 66 -2.27 -3.84 -7.92
C LEU A 66 -2.68 -3.99 -6.45
N VAL A 67 -3.67 -3.22 -5.98
CA VAL A 67 -4.22 -3.37 -4.62
C VAL A 67 -4.85 -4.75 -4.45
N GLU A 68 -5.62 -5.25 -5.41
CA GLU A 68 -6.21 -6.59 -5.36
C GLU A 68 -5.16 -7.70 -5.25
N ILE A 69 -4.06 -7.61 -6.00
CA ILE A 69 -2.94 -8.56 -5.94
C ILE A 69 -2.27 -8.50 -4.57
N LEU A 70 -1.98 -7.31 -4.05
CA LEU A 70 -1.30 -7.14 -2.77
C LEU A 70 -2.19 -7.59 -1.60
N ALA A 71 -3.49 -7.27 -1.65
CA ALA A 71 -4.47 -7.60 -0.62
C ALA A 71 -4.52 -9.09 -0.33
N GLN A 72 -4.41 -9.95 -1.34
CA GLN A 72 -4.35 -11.40 -1.18
C GLN A 72 -3.23 -11.88 -0.23
N GLY A 73 -2.17 -11.08 -0.07
CA GLY A 73 -1.05 -11.39 0.81
C GLY A 73 -1.17 -10.89 2.25
N PHE A 74 -2.12 -9.99 2.56
CA PHE A 74 -2.22 -9.39 3.90
C PHE A 74 -3.64 -9.35 4.49
N THR A 75 -4.70 -9.57 3.71
CA THR A 75 -6.05 -9.66 4.24
C THR A 75 -6.24 -10.96 5.01
N SER A 76 -6.98 -10.90 6.12
CA SER A 76 -7.36 -12.10 6.84
C SER A 76 -8.18 -13.03 5.95
N LYS A 77 -7.87 -14.33 5.96
CA LYS A 77 -8.73 -15.33 5.31
C LYS A 77 -10.01 -15.48 6.14
N PRO A 78 -11.20 -15.49 5.51
CA PRO A 78 -12.42 -15.88 6.21
C PRO A 78 -12.23 -17.29 6.79
N ARG A 79 -12.58 -17.46 8.07
CA ARG A 79 -12.60 -18.77 8.74
C ARG A 79 -13.75 -19.61 8.21
#